data_AF-A0A8T3BFC1-F1
#
_entry.id   AF-A0A8T3BFC1-F1
#
_cell.length_a   1.000
_cell.length_b   1.000
_cell.length_c   1.000
_cell.angle_alpha   90.00
_cell.angle_beta   90.00
_cell.angle_gamma   90.00
#
_symmetry.space_group_name_H-M   'P 1'
#
loop_
_entity.id
_entity.type
_entity.pdbx_description
1 polymer ?
#
loop_
_entity_poly.entity_id
_entity_poly.type
_entity_poly.pdbx_seq_one_letter_code
_entity_poly.pdbx_strand_id
1 'polypeptide(L)'
;MPKEAQESNRKEALTPSALADIGNPLNLWILNILAEYGISSGVSGSVGLHWLIESLKHMFAVRMNLGDPDFVNVSEVLSDMLSPKFAHELKKTILDNMTFTSDHYGGKWNVLSDHGTSHLCIVDSERNAISMTSTVNSYFRAQILSPSTGILLNNEMDDFSIPMNVTANVLPPT
;
A
#
# COMPACT_ATOMS: atom_id res chain seq x y z
N MET A 1 5.75 -15.97 45.94
CA MET A 1 6.78 -15.64 44.94
C MET A 1 6.11 -15.57 43.59
N PRO A 2 6.08 -14.40 42.94
CA PRO A 2 5.27 -14.18 41.74
C PRO A 2 5.98 -14.75 40.50
N LYS A 3 5.18 -15.26 39.56
CA LYS A 3 5.61 -15.75 38.26
C LYS A 3 5.84 -14.53 37.35
N GLU A 4 7.07 -14.33 36.90
CA GLU A 4 7.39 -13.40 35.83
C GLU A 4 6.83 -13.94 34.50
N ALA A 5 5.90 -13.21 33.92
CA ALA A 5 5.49 -13.40 32.53
C ALA A 5 6.56 -12.74 31.64
N GLN A 6 7.34 -13.56 30.94
CA GLN A 6 8.18 -13.05 29.87
C GLN A 6 7.29 -12.73 28.66
N GLU A 7 7.10 -11.43 28.42
CA GLU A 7 6.43 -10.89 27.26
C GLU A 7 7.35 -11.07 26.04
N SER A 8 7.06 -12.12 25.26
CA SER A 8 7.75 -12.43 24.02
C SER A 8 7.33 -11.41 22.96
N ASN A 9 8.17 -10.40 22.74
CA ASN A 9 8.11 -9.52 21.58
C ASN A 9 8.18 -10.36 20.29
N ARG A 10 7.01 -10.72 19.74
CA ARG A 10 6.93 -11.39 18.44
C ARG A 10 7.29 -10.40 17.36
N LYS A 11 8.46 -10.59 16.75
CA LYS A 11 8.73 -10.06 15.42
C LYS A 11 7.80 -10.81 14.45
N GLU A 12 6.75 -10.16 13.99
CA GLU A 12 5.91 -10.69 12.92
C GLU A 12 6.77 -10.76 11.65
N ALA A 13 7.10 -11.99 11.23
CA ALA A 13 7.87 -12.21 10.02
C ALA A 13 6.91 -12.20 8.82
N LEU A 14 7.12 -11.26 7.90
CA LEU A 14 6.41 -11.20 6.63
C LEU A 14 6.88 -12.35 5.71
N THR A 15 5.93 -12.99 5.03
CA THR A 15 6.27 -14.06 4.08
C THR A 15 6.83 -13.47 2.77
N PRO A 16 7.64 -14.22 2.00
CA PRO A 16 8.18 -13.75 0.73
C PRO A 16 7.10 -13.34 -0.30
N SER A 17 5.95 -14.01 -0.32
CA SER A 17 4.82 -13.64 -1.18
C SER A 17 4.20 -12.30 -0.79
N ALA A 18 4.24 -11.96 0.50
CA ALA A 18 3.78 -10.68 0.99
C ALA A 18 4.74 -9.54 0.59
N LEU A 19 6.00 -9.81 0.24
CA LEU A 19 6.93 -8.80 -0.26
C LEU A 19 6.78 -8.55 -1.77
N ALA A 20 6.17 -9.48 -2.51
CA ALA A 20 5.87 -9.31 -3.94
C ALA A 20 4.65 -8.38 -4.17
N ASP A 21 3.77 -8.26 -3.18
CA ASP A 21 2.71 -7.26 -3.16
C ASP A 21 3.26 -5.92 -2.64
N ILE A 22 3.10 -4.87 -3.44
CA ILE A 22 3.49 -3.49 -3.12
C ILE A 22 2.79 -2.99 -1.84
N GLY A 23 1.59 -3.48 -1.52
CA GLY A 23 0.82 -3.00 -0.36
C GLY A 23 1.51 -3.23 1.00
N ASN A 24 2.28 -4.30 1.13
CA ASN A 24 2.87 -4.69 2.41
C ASN A 24 4.06 -3.81 2.88
N PRO A 25 5.10 -3.54 2.07
CA PRO A 25 6.17 -2.62 2.49
C PRO A 25 5.63 -1.21 2.77
N LEU A 26 4.59 -0.78 2.05
CA LEU A 26 3.92 0.50 2.28
C LEU A 26 3.21 0.55 3.64
N ASN A 27 2.47 -0.49 4.00
CA ASN A 27 1.81 -0.58 5.31
C ASN A 27 2.81 -0.62 6.45
N LEU A 28 3.87 -1.43 6.32
CA LEU A 28 4.92 -1.50 7.34
C LEU A 28 5.63 -0.16 7.52
N TRP A 29 5.82 0.60 6.46
CA TRP A 29 6.41 1.93 6.54
C TRP A 29 5.54 2.91 7.34
N ILE A 30 4.22 2.92 7.11
CA ILE A 30 3.28 3.72 7.91
C ILE A 30 3.37 3.33 9.39
N LEU A 31 3.41 2.03 9.69
CA LEU A 31 3.54 1.54 11.07
C LEU A 31 4.86 1.98 11.72
N ASN A 32 5.97 1.95 10.97
CA ASN A 32 7.26 2.44 11.46
C ASN A 32 7.22 3.94 11.80
N ILE A 33 6.56 4.78 10.98
CA ILE A 33 6.40 6.21 11.26
C ILE A 33 5.54 6.42 12.52
N LEU A 34 4.42 5.70 12.64
CA LEU A 34 3.51 5.82 13.79
C LEU A 34 4.15 5.31 15.09
N ALA A 35 5.03 4.31 15.01
CA ALA A 35 5.77 3.79 16.17
C ALA A 35 6.66 4.88 16.82
N GLU A 36 7.19 5.83 16.04
CA GLU A 36 8.01 6.95 16.55
C GLU A 36 7.22 7.93 17.45
N TYR A 37 5.88 7.89 17.40
CA TYR A 37 5.02 8.69 18.26
C TYR A 37 4.62 7.95 19.56
N GLY A 38 5.10 6.71 19.76
CA GLY A 38 4.81 5.94 20.98
C GLY A 38 3.35 5.55 21.13
N ILE A 39 2.61 5.43 20.02
CA ILE A 39 1.18 5.11 20.02
C ILE A 39 0.98 3.64 20.37
N SER A 40 0.75 3.34 21.65
CA SER A 40 0.59 1.96 22.15
C SER A 40 -0.79 1.36 21.94
N SER A 41 -1.83 2.18 21.70
CA SER A 41 -3.23 1.75 21.63
C SER A 41 -3.94 2.13 20.32
N GLY A 42 -3.16 2.37 19.26
CA GLY A 42 -3.69 2.82 17.97
C GLY A 42 -3.97 4.32 17.90
N VAL A 43 -4.16 4.79 16.66
CA VAL A 43 -4.36 6.20 16.34
C VAL A 43 -5.64 6.72 17.00
N SER A 44 -5.54 7.76 17.83
CA SER A 44 -6.68 8.34 18.56
C SER A 44 -6.60 9.86 18.60
N GLY A 45 -7.76 10.53 18.60
CA GLY A 45 -7.87 11.99 18.62
C GLY A 45 -7.50 12.67 17.30
N SER A 46 -7.66 13.99 17.24
CA SER A 46 -7.39 14.78 16.03
C SER A 46 -5.92 14.75 15.62
N VAL A 47 -5.00 14.86 16.59
CA VAL A 47 -3.55 14.84 16.35
C VAL A 47 -3.08 13.46 15.87
N GLY A 48 -3.60 12.38 16.46
CA GLY A 48 -3.31 11.03 15.98
C GLY A 48 -3.78 10.83 14.54
N LEU A 49 -5.03 11.22 14.23
CA LEU A 49 -5.57 11.12 12.88
C LEU A 49 -4.74 11.94 11.88
N HIS A 50 -4.28 13.12 12.29
CA HIS A 50 -3.37 13.95 11.50
C HIS A 50 -2.06 13.21 11.19
N TRP A 51 -1.40 12.60 12.18
CA TRP A 51 -0.20 11.80 11.94
C TRP A 51 -0.42 10.64 10.97
N LEU A 52 -1.56 9.95 11.07
CA LEU A 52 -1.92 8.89 10.12
C LEU A 52 -2.09 9.43 8.70
N ILE A 53 -2.79 10.55 8.54
CA ILE A 53 -3.01 11.20 7.24
C ILE A 53 -1.68 11.64 6.61
N GLU A 54 -0.81 12.30 7.38
CA GLU A 54 0.50 12.75 6.89
C GLU A 54 1.40 11.56 6.51
N SER A 55 1.37 10.48 7.30
CA SER A 55 2.10 9.25 6.98
C SER A 55 1.58 8.62 5.67
N LEU A 56 0.27 8.59 5.46
CA LEU A 56 -0.34 8.10 4.22
C LEU A 56 0.06 8.95 3.01
N LYS A 57 0.14 10.28 3.14
CA LYS A 57 0.58 11.17 2.05
C LYS A 57 2.01 10.86 1.60
N HIS A 58 2.93 10.70 2.55
CA HIS A 58 4.31 10.29 2.23
C HIS A 58 4.35 8.89 1.61
N MET A 59 3.57 7.94 2.14
CA MET A 59 3.46 6.59 1.58
C MET A 59 3.00 6.63 0.12
N PHE A 60 1.91 7.32 -0.20
CA PHE A 60 1.38 7.42 -1.56
C PHE A 60 2.34 8.10 -2.52
N ALA A 61 3.13 9.08 -2.05
CA ALA A 61 4.11 9.75 -2.88
C ALA A 61 5.24 8.80 -3.31
N VAL A 62 5.73 7.93 -2.42
CA VAL A 62 6.82 7.00 -2.75
C VAL A 62 6.31 5.71 -3.38
N ARG A 63 5.04 5.31 -3.17
CA ARG A 63 4.38 4.23 -3.92
C ARG A 63 4.59 4.38 -5.43
N MET A 64 4.63 5.62 -5.92
CA MET A 64 4.87 5.95 -7.32
C MET A 64 6.27 5.62 -7.86
N ASN A 65 7.21 5.25 -6.99
CA ASN A 65 8.55 4.79 -7.35
C ASN A 65 8.68 3.25 -7.31
N LEU A 66 7.59 2.53 -7.04
CA LEU A 66 7.55 1.07 -7.09
C LEU A 66 7.09 0.59 -8.46
N GLY A 67 7.50 -0.63 -8.81
CA GLY A 67 7.14 -1.31 -10.05
C GLY A 67 7.59 -2.76 -9.98
N ASP A 68 7.43 -3.49 -11.09
CA ASP A 68 7.81 -4.89 -11.17
C ASP A 68 9.35 -5.05 -11.01
N PRO A 69 9.83 -5.77 -9.98
CA PRO A 69 11.26 -5.92 -9.71
C PRO A 69 12.03 -6.64 -10.82
N ASP A 70 11.35 -7.40 -11.69
CA ASP A 70 11.98 -8.04 -12.85
C ASP A 70 12.31 -7.02 -13.95
N PHE A 71 11.69 -5.82 -13.92
CA PHE A 71 11.85 -4.77 -14.94
C PHE A 71 12.48 -3.48 -14.40
N VAL A 72 12.27 -3.14 -13.13
CA VAL A 72 12.82 -1.94 -12.49
C VAL A 72 13.47 -2.25 -11.14
N ASN A 73 14.58 -1.57 -10.84
CA ASN A 73 15.23 -1.75 -9.54
C ASN A 73 14.49 -0.98 -8.44
N VAL A 74 13.81 -1.71 -7.57
CA VAL A 74 13.06 -1.17 -6.41
C VAL A 74 13.81 -1.34 -5.07
N SER A 75 15.03 -1.89 -5.09
CA SER A 75 15.74 -2.32 -3.87
C SER A 75 16.01 -1.18 -2.89
N GLU A 76 16.40 0.00 -3.39
CA GLU A 76 16.67 1.19 -2.57
C GLU A 76 15.38 1.70 -1.93
N VAL A 77 14.32 1.84 -2.73
CA VAL A 77 12.99 2.28 -2.26
C VAL A 77 12.45 1.33 -1.19
N LEU A 78 12.56 0.02 -1.39
CA LEU A 78 12.16 -0.97 -0.39
C LEU A 78 13.02 -0.90 0.88
N SER A 79 14.33 -0.71 0.74
CA SER A 79 15.24 -0.55 1.88
C SER A 79 14.85 0.67 2.72
N ASP A 80 14.52 1.79 2.07
CA ASP A 80 14.09 3.01 2.76
C ASP A 80 12.73 2.82 3.46
N MET A 81 11.73 2.22 2.79
CA MET A 81 10.41 1.93 3.37
C MET A 81 10.50 1.03 4.62
N LEU A 82 11.39 0.04 4.58
CA LEU A 82 11.56 -0.92 5.67
C LEU A 82 12.48 -0.41 6.79
N SER A 83 13.14 0.73 6.61
CA SER A 83 14.13 1.27 7.55
C SER A 83 13.48 2.11 8.66
N PRO A 84 13.61 1.71 9.95
CA PRO A 84 13.15 2.54 11.06
C PRO A 84 13.88 3.89 11.14
N LYS A 85 15.16 3.91 10.74
CA LYS A 85 15.94 5.16 10.70
C LYS A 85 15.36 6.14 9.69
N PHE A 86 14.93 5.65 8.53
CA PHE A 86 14.30 6.49 7.52
C PHE A 86 12.93 7.02 8.00
N ALA A 87 12.15 6.17 8.65
CA ALA A 87 10.90 6.59 9.30
C ALA A 87 11.11 7.68 10.35
N HIS A 88 12.18 7.60 11.15
CA HIS A 88 12.55 8.63 12.12
C HIS A 88 12.90 9.97 11.46
N GLU A 89 13.66 9.96 10.37
CA GLU A 89 13.97 11.19 9.61
C GLU A 89 12.70 11.80 9.00
N LEU A 90 11.84 10.96 8.42
CA LEU A 90 10.56 11.40 7.84
C LEU A 90 9.63 11.99 8.90
N LYS A 91 9.59 11.42 10.10
CA LYS A 91 8.79 11.96 11.20
C LYS A 91 9.14 13.43 11.52
N LYS A 92 10.37 13.89 11.24
CA LYS A 92 10.78 15.29 11.43
C LYS A 92 10.15 16.25 10.41
N THR A 93 9.63 15.76 9.29
CA THR A 93 8.96 16.58 8.27
C THR A 93 7.46 16.71 8.52
N ILE A 94 6.89 15.90 9.42
CA ILE A 94 5.48 15.93 9.80
C ILE A 94 5.29 16.91 10.96
N LEU A 95 4.46 17.94 10.76
CA LEU A 95 4.12 18.93 11.79
C LEU A 95 2.72 18.71 12.33
N ASP A 96 2.52 18.78 13.65
CA ASP A 96 1.24 18.47 14.31
C ASP A 96 0.06 19.38 13.92
N ASN A 97 0.34 20.57 13.38
CA ASN A 97 -0.65 21.63 13.17
C ASN A 97 -0.80 22.09 11.72
N MET A 98 -0.12 21.44 10.77
CA MET A 98 -0.11 21.91 9.38
C MET A 98 0.07 20.74 8.41
N THR A 99 -0.50 20.89 7.21
CA THR A 99 -0.25 20.05 6.03
C THR A 99 0.49 20.86 4.99
N PHE A 100 1.21 20.19 4.10
CA PHE A 100 1.92 20.82 3.00
C PHE A 100 1.23 20.55 1.65
N THR A 101 1.74 21.17 0.59
CA THR A 101 1.35 20.89 -0.80
C THR A 101 1.98 19.59 -1.30
N SER A 102 1.53 19.06 -2.45
CA SER A 102 2.02 17.80 -3.04
C SER A 102 3.55 17.73 -3.18
N ASP A 103 4.17 18.86 -3.52
CA ASP A 103 5.61 18.96 -3.76
C ASP A 103 6.45 18.61 -2.53
N HIS A 104 5.93 18.88 -1.33
CA HIS A 104 6.59 18.52 -0.08
C HIS A 104 6.74 17.00 0.09
N TYR A 105 5.73 16.24 -0.32
CA TYR A 105 5.72 14.79 -0.19
C TYR A 105 6.49 14.10 -1.33
N GLY A 106 6.81 14.83 -2.41
CA GLY A 106 7.49 14.29 -3.59
C GLY A 106 6.56 13.54 -4.55
N GLY A 107 5.25 13.83 -4.52
CA GLY A 107 4.27 13.21 -5.41
C GLY A 107 4.50 13.61 -6.87
N LYS A 108 4.67 12.63 -7.76
CA LYS A 108 4.98 12.86 -9.19
C LYS A 108 3.77 12.69 -10.12
N TRP A 109 2.76 11.92 -9.72
CA TRP A 109 1.66 11.48 -10.58
C TRP A 109 0.29 11.71 -9.95
N ASN A 110 -0.74 11.69 -10.79
CA ASN A 110 -2.12 11.91 -10.38
C ASN A 110 -2.65 10.77 -9.48
N VAL A 111 -3.60 11.13 -8.62
CA VAL A 111 -4.40 10.17 -7.86
C VAL A 111 -5.32 9.42 -8.83
N LEU A 112 -5.15 8.09 -8.91
CA LEU A 112 -6.05 7.22 -9.66
C LEU A 112 -7.32 6.97 -8.82
N SER A 113 -8.47 6.87 -9.49
CA SER A 113 -9.69 6.40 -8.85
C SER A 113 -9.64 4.88 -8.77
N ASP A 114 -9.63 4.35 -7.55
CA ASP A 114 -9.66 2.90 -7.33
C ASP A 114 -11.10 2.35 -7.42
N HIS A 115 -11.21 1.08 -7.78
CA HIS A 115 -12.45 0.38 -8.09
C HIS A 115 -12.45 -1.05 -7.51
N GLY A 116 -13.61 -1.71 -7.54
CA GLY A 116 -13.95 -2.83 -6.64
C GLY A 116 -12.94 -4.00 -6.56
N THR A 117 -12.39 -4.21 -5.36
CA THR A 117 -11.61 -5.39 -4.95
C THR A 117 -12.37 -6.21 -3.91
N SER A 118 -12.24 -7.53 -3.93
CA SER A 118 -12.81 -8.42 -2.90
C SER A 118 -11.72 -9.00 -2.00
N HIS A 119 -11.97 -9.01 -0.69
CA HIS A 119 -11.09 -9.59 0.30
C HIS A 119 -11.84 -10.60 1.18
N LEU A 120 -11.22 -11.73 1.47
CA LEU A 120 -11.79 -12.80 2.28
C LEU A 120 -10.74 -13.33 3.28
N CYS A 121 -11.16 -13.47 4.53
CA CYS A 121 -10.41 -14.13 5.59
C CYS A 121 -11.16 -15.37 6.09
N ILE A 122 -10.45 -16.47 6.26
CA ILE A 122 -11.00 -17.74 6.76
C ILE A 122 -10.12 -18.24 7.90
N VAL A 123 -10.73 -18.66 9.00
CA VAL A 123 -10.08 -19.36 10.11
C VAL A 123 -10.87 -20.63 10.41
N ASP A 124 -10.21 -21.78 10.45
CA ASP A 124 -10.84 -23.06 10.71
C ASP A 124 -10.64 -23.55 12.17
N SER A 125 -11.26 -24.68 12.51
CA SER A 125 -11.17 -25.28 13.85
C SER A 125 -9.78 -25.81 14.21
N GLU A 126 -8.93 -26.07 13.21
CA GLU A 126 -7.55 -26.52 13.40
C GLU A 126 -6.57 -25.34 13.55
N ARG A 127 -7.10 -24.11 13.53
CA ARG A 127 -6.35 -22.84 13.54
C ARG A 127 -5.52 -22.60 12.28
N ASN A 128 -5.89 -23.20 11.16
CA ASN A 128 -5.41 -22.73 9.88
C ASN A 128 -6.07 -21.37 9.58
N ALA A 129 -5.30 -20.45 9.02
CA ALA A 129 -5.75 -19.13 8.65
C ALA A 129 -5.38 -18.84 7.19
N ILE A 130 -6.36 -18.34 6.42
CA ILE A 130 -6.20 -17.93 5.02
C ILE A 130 -6.66 -16.49 4.90
N SER A 131 -5.84 -15.67 4.23
CA SER A 131 -6.20 -14.31 3.80
C SER A 131 -6.02 -14.23 2.29
N MET A 132 -7.09 -13.87 1.58
CA MET A 132 -7.12 -13.84 0.11
C MET A 132 -7.71 -12.53 -0.37
N THR A 133 -6.98 -11.86 -1.25
CA THR A 133 -7.45 -10.70 -2.00
C THR A 133 -7.55 -11.08 -3.47
N SER A 134 -8.68 -10.78 -4.10
CA SER A 134 -8.88 -10.98 -5.53
C SER A 134 -9.51 -9.74 -6.13
N THR A 135 -8.94 -9.30 -7.24
CA THR A 135 -9.41 -8.15 -8.00
C THR A 135 -9.54 -8.49 -9.47
N VAL A 136 -10.25 -7.62 -10.14
CA VAL A 136 -10.53 -7.64 -11.56
C VAL A 136 -10.31 -6.25 -12.17
N ASN A 137 -9.64 -5.40 -11.38
CA ASN A 137 -9.54 -3.97 -11.44
C ASN A 137 -10.91 -3.26 -11.32
N SER A 138 -11.43 -2.70 -12.41
CA SER A 138 -12.63 -1.86 -12.39
C SER A 138 -13.94 -2.64 -12.16
N TYR A 139 -15.01 -1.94 -11.76
CA TYR A 139 -16.35 -2.53 -11.74
C TYR A 139 -16.73 -3.03 -13.13
N PHE A 140 -17.11 -4.31 -13.23
CA PHE A 140 -17.37 -5.00 -14.50
C PHE A 140 -16.17 -5.02 -15.47
N ARG A 141 -14.96 -4.76 -14.96
CA ARG A 141 -13.68 -5.08 -15.60
C ARG A 141 -13.45 -4.37 -16.94
N ALA A 142 -12.92 -5.09 -17.93
CA ALA A 142 -12.86 -4.68 -19.33
C ALA A 142 -14.23 -4.64 -20.03
N GLN A 143 -15.33 -4.98 -19.33
CA GLN A 143 -16.68 -5.10 -19.88
C GLN A 143 -16.78 -6.11 -21.05
N ILE A 144 -15.82 -7.03 -21.14
CA ILE A 144 -15.77 -8.11 -22.14
C ILE A 144 -16.12 -9.43 -21.45
N LEU A 145 -17.23 -10.02 -21.87
CA LEU A 145 -17.69 -11.34 -21.46
C LEU A 145 -17.39 -12.33 -22.58
N SER A 146 -16.67 -13.41 -22.27
CA SER A 146 -16.46 -14.50 -23.22
C SER A 146 -17.79 -15.20 -23.55
N PRO A 147 -18.27 -15.20 -24.81
CA PRO A 147 -19.57 -15.78 -25.14
C PRO A 147 -19.65 -17.30 -24.95
N SER A 148 -18.51 -18.00 -25.04
CA SER A 148 -18.44 -19.45 -24.90
C SER A 148 -18.29 -19.92 -23.46
N THR A 149 -17.68 -19.12 -22.59
CA THR A 149 -17.33 -19.54 -21.21
C THR A 149 -18.06 -18.76 -20.13
N GLY A 150 -18.65 -17.60 -20.44
CA GLY A 150 -19.25 -16.70 -19.44
C GLY A 150 -18.23 -16.05 -18.51
N ILE A 151 -16.93 -16.10 -18.83
CA ILE A 151 -15.88 -15.45 -18.04
C ILE A 151 -15.78 -13.98 -18.40
N LEU A 152 -15.81 -13.10 -17.39
CA LEU A 152 -15.57 -11.67 -17.54
C LEU A 152 -14.07 -11.39 -17.45
N LEU A 153 -13.50 -10.68 -18.42
CA LEU A 153 -12.05 -10.42 -18.50
C LEU A 153 -11.65 -9.19 -17.68
N ASN A 154 -10.55 -9.26 -16.91
CA ASN A 154 -10.00 -8.12 -16.14
C ASN A 154 -9.49 -6.99 -17.05
N ASN A 155 -9.26 -5.81 -16.48
CA ASN A 155 -8.55 -4.69 -17.10
C ASN A 155 -7.31 -4.27 -16.30
N GLU A 156 -6.57 -5.24 -15.72
CA GLU A 156 -5.44 -4.95 -14.83
C GLU A 156 -4.29 -4.18 -15.51
N MET A 157 -4.19 -4.29 -16.84
CA MET A 157 -3.19 -3.53 -17.63
C MET A 157 -3.38 -2.00 -17.55
N ASP A 158 -4.51 -1.52 -17.02
CA ASP A 158 -4.77 -0.10 -16.76
C ASP A 158 -3.91 0.46 -15.59
N ASP A 159 -3.36 -0.41 -14.74
CA ASP A 159 -2.52 0.00 -13.61
C ASP A 159 -1.09 0.40 -14.03
N PHE A 160 -0.72 0.14 -15.30
CA PHE A 160 0.57 0.57 -15.83
C PHE A 160 0.58 2.08 -16.09
N SER A 161 1.69 2.73 -15.73
CA SER A 161 1.88 4.13 -16.08
C SER A 161 2.03 4.29 -17.60
N ILE A 162 1.30 5.26 -18.16
CA ILE A 162 1.43 5.65 -19.56
C ILE A 162 2.27 6.94 -19.59
N PRO A 163 3.57 6.87 -19.93
CA PRO A 163 4.36 8.07 -20.16
C PRO A 163 3.77 8.79 -21.39
N MET A 164 3.03 9.88 -21.18
CA MET A 164 2.25 10.55 -22.23
C MET A 164 3.10 10.80 -23.50
N ASN A 165 2.54 10.46 -24.66
CA ASN A 165 1.96 11.47 -25.54
C ASN A 165 0.71 10.96 -26.28
N VAL A 166 -0.38 10.66 -25.56
CA VAL A 166 -1.66 10.29 -26.19
C VAL A 166 -2.78 11.20 -25.68
N THR A 167 -3.32 12.01 -26.59
CA THR A 167 -4.57 12.74 -26.40
C THR A 167 -5.68 11.75 -26.07
N ALA A 168 -6.45 12.04 -25.02
CA ALA A 168 -7.43 11.14 -24.38
C ALA A 168 -8.61 10.66 -25.25
N ASN A 169 -8.59 10.81 -26.58
CA ASN A 169 -9.75 10.63 -27.46
C ASN A 169 -9.48 9.90 -28.80
N VAL A 170 -8.40 9.12 -28.94
CA VAL A 170 -8.21 8.33 -30.16
C VAL A 170 -8.43 6.84 -29.86
N LEU A 171 -9.53 6.30 -30.40
CA LEU A 171 -9.77 4.86 -30.41
C LEU A 171 -8.69 4.16 -31.25
N PRO A 172 -8.26 2.94 -30.86
CA PRO A 172 -7.28 2.18 -31.63
C PRO A 172 -7.80 1.90 -33.06
N PRO A 173 -6.91 1.84 -34.06
CA PRO A 173 -7.29 1.55 -35.43
C PRO A 173 -7.92 0.15 -35.52
N THR A 174 -9.04 0.08 -36.22
CA THR A 174 -9.79 -1.14 -36.57
C THR A 174 -9.00 -2.09 -37.47
#